data_AF-A0A7X8WE13-F1
#
_entry.id   AF-A0A7X8WE13-F1
#
_cell.length_a   1.000
_cell.length_b   1.000
_cell.length_c   1.000
_cell.angle_alpha   90.00
_cell.angle_beta   90.00
_cell.angle_gamma   90.00
#
_symmetry.space_group_name_H-M   'P 1'
#
loop_
_entity.id
_entity.type
_entity.pdbx_description
1 polymer ?
#
loop_
_entity_poly.entity_id
_entity_poly.type
_entity_poly.pdbx_seq_one_letter_code
_entity_poly.pdbx_strand_id
1 'polypeptide(L)'
;MNRVEKILRYGEGNFLRGFVDRMVDILNEKTDFNGSVAIVQPMDKGLCDPRNTRKGVYTVLLRGVHEEETVEKQRKITSVSRCPNPHEDEHFVAYRQPGCSDDLRFVVSNTGFRGRDLTEVEGLQLHVEEYLNAIYRNGMKATLRELA
;
A
#
# COMPACT_ATOMS: atom_id res chain seq x y z
N MET A 1 -0.91 -20.79 4.06
CA MET A 1 -1.31 -21.15 2.69
C MET A 1 -0.21 -20.69 1.76
N ASN A 2 0.34 -21.59 0.94
CA ASN A 2 1.46 -21.28 0.05
C ASN A 2 0.88 -20.73 -1.27
N ARG A 3 0.84 -19.41 -1.43
CA ARG A 3 0.34 -18.72 -2.63
C ARG A 3 1.52 -18.30 -3.50
N VAL A 4 1.39 -18.44 -4.82
CA VAL A 4 2.43 -18.07 -5.78
C VAL A 4 2.62 -16.56 -5.81
N GLU A 5 3.87 -16.09 -5.86
CA GLU A 5 4.20 -14.66 -5.94
C GLU A 5 3.84 -14.12 -7.32
N LYS A 6 2.70 -13.44 -7.43
CA LYS A 6 2.20 -12.82 -8.68
C LYS A 6 2.42 -11.32 -8.71
N ILE A 7 2.81 -10.73 -7.59
CA ILE A 7 2.96 -9.28 -7.42
C ILE A 7 4.30 -8.99 -6.75
N LEU A 8 5.11 -8.14 -7.39
CA LEU A 8 6.31 -7.55 -6.82
C LEU A 8 6.02 -6.11 -6.46
N ARG A 9 6.30 -5.73 -5.21
CA ARG A 9 5.99 -4.41 -4.70
C ARG A 9 7.22 -3.70 -4.18
N TYR A 10 7.54 -2.54 -4.75
CA TYR A 10 8.58 -1.66 -4.23
C TYR A 10 7.99 -0.70 -3.20
N GLY A 11 8.54 -0.74 -1.99
CA GLY A 11 8.06 0.06 -0.87
C GLY A 11 7.27 -0.75 0.13
N GLU A 12 7.58 -0.51 1.40
CA GLU A 12 7.08 -1.19 2.58
C GLU A 12 6.19 -0.29 3.44
N GLY A 13 5.90 0.93 3.00
CA GLY A 13 5.16 1.96 3.74
C GLY A 13 3.67 1.68 3.98
N ASN A 14 3.03 2.49 4.83
CA ASN A 14 1.62 2.35 5.24
C ASN A 14 0.63 2.36 4.06
N PHE A 15 0.84 3.23 3.08
CA PHE A 15 -0.12 3.45 1.99
C PHE A 15 -0.38 2.17 1.18
N LEU A 16 0.69 1.56 0.65
CA LEU A 16 0.57 0.34 -0.14
C LEU A 16 0.02 -0.84 0.68
N ARG A 17 0.23 -0.86 2.00
CA ARG A 17 -0.35 -1.87 2.90
C ARG A 17 -1.85 -1.70 3.08
N GLY A 18 -2.29 -0.48 3.35
CA GLY A 18 -3.71 -0.16 3.53
C GLY A 18 -4.52 -0.28 2.22
N PHE A 19 -3.86 -0.09 1.09
CA PHE A 19 -4.48 -0.03 -0.23
C PHE A 19 -4.26 -1.32 -1.03
N VAL A 20 -3.05 -1.53 -1.56
CA VAL A 20 -2.74 -2.63 -2.50
C VAL A 20 -2.88 -3.99 -1.85
N ASP A 21 -2.21 -4.23 -0.72
CA ASP A 21 -2.21 -5.56 -0.12
C ASP A 21 -3.62 -5.97 0.34
N ARG A 22 -4.42 -5.01 0.81
CA ARG A 22 -5.85 -5.18 1.12
C ARG A 22 -6.64 -5.60 -0.11
N MET A 23 -6.43 -4.95 -1.26
CA MET A 23 -7.11 -5.32 -2.51
C MET A 23 -6.75 -6.73 -2.95
N VAL A 24 -5.47 -7.12 -2.86
CA VAL A 24 -5.02 -8.48 -3.20
C VAL A 24 -5.66 -9.52 -2.28
N ASP A 25 -5.76 -9.21 -0.99
CA ASP A 25 -6.36 -10.09 0.00
C ASP A 25 -7.89 -10.24 -0.22
N ILE A 26 -8.57 -9.19 -0.70
CA ILE A 26 -9.98 -9.25 -1.13
C ILE A 26 -10.10 -10.06 -2.43
N LEU A 27 -9.22 -9.82 -3.40
CA LEU A 27 -9.20 -10.51 -4.68
C LEU A 27 -9.05 -12.03 -4.47
N ASN A 28 -8.11 -12.45 -3.63
CA ASN A 28 -7.93 -13.85 -3.25
C ASN A 28 -9.14 -14.48 -2.53
N GLU A 29 -9.98 -13.68 -1.88
CA GLU A 29 -11.20 -14.17 -1.21
C GLU A 29 -12.36 -14.28 -2.19
N LYS A 30 -12.47 -13.35 -3.14
CA LYS A 30 -13.61 -13.23 -4.06
C LYS A 30 -13.40 -13.96 -5.38
N THR A 31 -12.16 -14.34 -5.71
CA THR A 31 -11.81 -14.98 -6.98
C THR A 31 -10.76 -16.07 -6.78
N ASP A 32 -10.41 -16.75 -7.87
CA ASP A 32 -9.36 -17.77 -7.96
C ASP A 32 -7.96 -17.19 -8.19
N PHE A 33 -7.76 -15.87 -7.98
CA PHE A 33 -6.48 -15.21 -8.24
C PHE A 33 -5.28 -15.90 -7.55
N ASN A 34 -5.48 -16.38 -6.31
CA ASN A 34 -4.53 -17.18 -5.54
C ASN A 34 -3.05 -16.69 -5.60
N GLY A 35 -2.86 -15.37 -5.51
CA GLY A 35 -1.55 -14.72 -5.62
C GLY A 35 -1.04 -14.16 -4.30
N SER A 36 0.26 -14.00 -4.19
CA SER A 36 0.94 -13.31 -3.09
C SER A 36 1.80 -12.14 -3.57
N VAL A 37 2.15 -11.29 -2.60
CA VAL A 37 2.94 -10.07 -2.76
C VAL A 37 4.32 -10.27 -2.13
N ALA A 38 5.37 -10.17 -2.93
CA ALA A 38 6.74 -10.00 -2.46
C ALA A 38 7.06 -8.51 -2.34
N ILE A 39 7.60 -8.08 -1.20
CA ILE A 39 7.90 -6.67 -0.93
C ILE A 39 9.39 -6.42 -1.02
N VAL A 40 9.81 -5.48 -1.85
CA VAL A 40 11.18 -5.01 -1.91
C VAL A 40 11.30 -3.73 -1.10
N GLN A 41 12.19 -3.74 -0.12
CA GLN A 41 12.54 -2.56 0.65
C GLN A 41 13.45 -1.63 -0.17
N PRO A 42 13.11 -0.35 -0.31
CA PRO A 42 13.90 0.59 -1.10
C PRO A 42 15.08 1.20 -0.32
N MET A 43 15.05 1.24 1.02
CA MET A 43 16.06 1.91 1.86
C MET A 43 16.86 0.91 2.70
N ASP A 44 18.13 1.19 2.99
CA ASP A 44 19.00 0.31 3.80
C ASP A 44 18.39 -0.03 5.16
N LYS A 45 17.80 0.97 5.82
CA LYS A 45 17.02 0.80 7.05
C LYS A 45 15.54 0.86 6.73
N GLY A 46 14.86 -0.28 6.80
CA GLY A 46 13.42 -0.36 6.57
C GLY A 46 12.72 -1.36 7.48
N LEU A 47 11.61 -1.91 7.00
CA LEU A 47 10.69 -2.74 7.80
C LEU A 47 10.63 -4.20 7.33
N CYS A 48 11.59 -4.68 6.54
CA CYS A 48 11.57 -6.07 6.08
C CYS A 48 11.83 -7.07 7.22
N ASP A 49 12.86 -6.88 8.05
CA ASP A 49 13.18 -7.80 9.15
C ASP A 49 12.01 -8.02 10.12
N PRO A 50 11.42 -6.97 10.73
CA PRO A 50 10.29 -7.18 11.63
C PRO A 50 9.05 -7.78 10.93
N ARG A 51 8.95 -7.65 9.60
CA ARG A 51 7.84 -8.19 8.81
C ARG A 51 8.05 -9.66 8.46
N ASN A 52 9.27 -10.06 8.12
CA ASN A 52 9.64 -11.46 7.91
C ASN A 52 9.45 -12.26 9.21
N THR A 53 9.80 -11.70 10.37
CA THR A 53 9.52 -12.30 11.69
C THR A 53 8.03 -12.58 11.92
N ARG A 54 7.14 -11.75 11.37
CA ARG A 54 5.68 -11.91 11.46
C ARG A 54 5.07 -12.65 10.26
N LYS A 55 5.90 -13.26 9.41
CA LYS A 55 5.48 -14.00 8.20
C LYS A 55 4.60 -13.16 7.26
N GLY A 56 4.89 -11.86 7.13
CA GLY A 56 4.12 -10.95 6.27
C GLY A 56 2.72 -10.57 6.79
N VAL A 57 2.30 -11.08 7.95
CA VAL A 57 0.94 -10.87 8.48
C VAL A 57 0.85 -9.58 9.27
N TYR A 58 -0.21 -8.81 9.01
CA TYR A 58 -0.56 -7.61 9.77
C TYR A 58 -2.05 -7.29 9.62
N THR A 59 -2.56 -6.32 10.39
CA THR A 59 -3.96 -5.89 10.34
C THR A 59 -4.08 -4.51 9.71
N VAL A 60 -5.03 -4.36 8.79
CA VAL A 60 -5.47 -3.06 8.27
C VAL A 60 -6.75 -2.67 8.99
N LEU A 61 -6.74 -1.46 9.55
CA LEU A 61 -7.89 -0.82 10.15
C LEU A 61 -8.44 0.24 9.18
N LEU A 62 -9.64 0.00 8.65
CA LEU A 62 -10.37 0.99 7.89
C LEU A 62 -11.27 1.75 8.86
N ARG A 63 -11.05 3.06 9.00
CA ARG A 63 -11.88 3.95 9.83
C ARG A 63 -12.33 5.15 9.01
N GLY A 64 -13.58 5.56 9.18
CA GLY A 64 -14.12 6.72 8.49
C GLY A 64 -15.58 6.95 8.83
N VAL A 65 -16.22 7.83 8.07
CA VAL A 65 -17.66 8.08 8.16
C VAL A 65 -18.31 7.59 6.86
N HIS A 66 -19.34 6.75 6.99
CA HIS A 66 -20.14 6.27 5.87
C HIS A 66 -21.61 6.46 6.24
N GLU A 67 -22.38 7.14 5.40
CA GLU A 67 -23.81 7.40 5.65
C GLU A 67 -24.10 8.03 7.04
N GLU A 68 -23.26 8.98 7.48
CA GLU A 68 -23.34 9.64 8.82
C GLU A 68 -22.91 8.79 10.00
N GLU A 69 -22.63 7.52 9.78
CA GLU A 69 -22.17 6.62 10.83
C GLU A 69 -20.65 6.48 10.81
N THR A 70 -20.07 6.43 12.02
CA THR A 70 -18.65 6.09 12.15
C THR A 70 -18.49 4.60 11.86
N VAL A 71 -17.72 4.27 10.83
CA VAL A 71 -17.41 2.90 10.44
C VAL A 71 -15.98 2.55 10.86
N GLU A 72 -15.83 1.39 11.48
CA GLU A 72 -14.55 0.76 11.76
C GLU A 72 -14.58 -0.69 11.26
N LYS A 73 -13.63 -1.06 10.41
CA LYS A 73 -13.47 -2.42 9.89
C LYS A 73 -12.03 -2.87 10.03
N GLN A 74 -11.83 -4.03 10.62
CA GLN A 74 -10.53 -4.67 10.74
C GLN A 74 -10.40 -5.80 9.72
N ARG A 75 -9.28 -5.86 9.00
CA ARG A 75 -8.94 -6.98 8.12
C ARG A 75 -7.53 -7.46 8.42
N LYS A 76 -7.41 -8.75 8.69
CA LYS A 76 -6.12 -9.43 8.72
C LYS A 76 -5.63 -9.64 7.29
N ILE A 77 -4.44 -9.14 6.99
CA ILE A 77 -3.78 -9.30 5.69
C ILE A 77 -2.88 -10.53 5.73
N THR A 78 -3.03 -11.39 4.72
CA THR A 78 -2.25 -12.63 4.56
C THR A 78 -1.66 -12.79 3.16
N SER A 79 -1.85 -11.80 2.30
CA SER A 79 -1.42 -11.78 0.91
C SER A 79 0.08 -11.54 0.74
N VAL A 80 0.81 -11.15 1.78
CA VAL A 80 2.26 -10.91 1.72
C VAL A 80 3.03 -12.20 2.02
N SER A 81 3.91 -12.61 1.11
CA SER A 81 4.76 -13.80 1.26
C SER A 81 6.02 -13.51 2.08
N ARG A 82 6.79 -12.52 1.64
CA ARG A 82 8.10 -12.15 2.19
C ARG A 82 8.47 -10.71 1.84
N CYS A 83 9.48 -10.21 2.52
CA CYS A 83 10.07 -8.90 2.30
C CYS A 83 11.60 -9.03 2.19
N PRO A 84 12.17 -9.35 1.01
CA PRO A 84 13.63 -9.32 0.84
C PRO A 84 14.20 -7.91 1.06
N ASN A 85 15.30 -7.82 1.82
CA ASN A 85 16.11 -6.62 1.93
C ASN A 85 17.20 -6.64 0.84
N PRO A 86 17.09 -5.85 -0.24
CA PRO A 86 18.08 -5.90 -1.32
C PRO A 86 19.46 -5.35 -0.94
N HIS A 87 19.57 -4.73 0.24
CA HIS A 87 20.82 -4.16 0.78
C HIS A 87 21.65 -5.16 1.58
N GLU A 88 21.16 -6.39 1.73
CA GLU A 88 21.91 -7.50 2.31
C GLU A 88 22.30 -8.49 1.21
N ASP A 89 23.60 -8.77 1.09
CA ASP A 89 24.15 -9.62 0.02
C ASP A 89 23.48 -11.01 -0.04
N GLU A 90 23.13 -11.57 1.12
CA GLU A 90 22.46 -12.87 1.25
C GLU A 90 21.03 -12.88 0.67
N HIS A 91 20.39 -11.71 0.60
CA HIS A 91 19.03 -11.52 0.08
C HIS A 91 19.02 -11.08 -1.39
N PHE A 92 20.18 -10.79 -1.99
CA PHE A 92 20.30 -10.37 -3.39
C PHE A 92 19.72 -11.40 -4.37
N VAL A 93 19.93 -12.70 -4.11
CA VAL A 93 19.36 -13.79 -4.91
C VAL A 93 17.84 -13.91 -4.70
N ALA A 94 17.38 -13.75 -3.45
CA ALA A 94 15.96 -13.79 -3.11
C ALA A 94 15.17 -12.61 -3.71
N TYR A 95 15.82 -11.47 -3.95
CA TYR A 95 15.26 -10.31 -4.64
C TYR A 95 15.01 -10.55 -6.14
N ARG A 96 15.90 -11.26 -6.85
CA ARG A 96 15.73 -11.51 -8.29
C ARG A 96 14.66 -12.55 -8.60
N GLN A 97 14.48 -13.53 -7.72
CA GLN A 97 13.59 -14.67 -7.92
C GLN A 97 12.14 -14.27 -8.30
N PRO A 98 11.46 -13.35 -7.58
CA PRO A 98 10.14 -12.88 -7.99
C PRO A 98 10.14 -12.16 -9.34
N GLY A 99 11.16 -11.32 -9.59
CA GLY A 99 11.29 -10.53 -10.83
C GLY A 99 11.52 -11.36 -12.09
N CYS A 100 12.01 -12.59 -11.92
CA CYS A 100 12.28 -13.54 -13.01
C CYS A 100 11.27 -14.70 -13.08
N SER A 101 10.20 -14.65 -12.28
CA SER A 101 9.16 -15.68 -12.28
C SER A 101 8.17 -15.47 -13.43
N ASP A 102 7.87 -16.53 -14.19
CA ASP A 102 6.82 -16.53 -15.21
C ASP A 102 5.42 -16.29 -14.62
N ASP A 103 5.26 -16.50 -13.31
CA ASP A 103 4.01 -16.23 -12.59
C ASP A 103 3.84 -14.75 -12.19
N LEU A 104 4.91 -13.94 -12.29
CA LEU A 104 4.83 -12.52 -11.95
C LEU A 104 3.92 -11.79 -12.95
N ARG A 105 2.86 -11.17 -12.45
CA ARG A 105 1.87 -10.44 -13.28
C ARG A 105 1.94 -8.95 -13.13
N PHE A 106 2.30 -8.45 -11.94
CA PHE A 106 2.25 -7.02 -11.65
C PHE A 106 3.47 -6.56 -10.87
N VAL A 107 3.94 -5.36 -11.19
CA VAL A 107 4.91 -4.60 -10.41
C VAL A 107 4.23 -3.32 -9.93
N VAL A 108 4.27 -3.06 -8.63
CA VAL A 108 3.63 -1.88 -8.02
C VAL A 108 4.63 -1.10 -7.19
N SER A 109 4.62 0.23 -7.31
CA SER A 109 5.38 1.13 -6.45
C SER A 109 4.55 2.37 -6.11
N ASN A 110 4.95 3.09 -5.07
CA ASN A 110 4.43 4.42 -4.76
C ASN A 110 5.56 5.47 -4.77
N THR A 111 6.27 5.55 -5.90
CA THR A 111 7.23 6.62 -6.16
C THR A 111 6.51 7.80 -6.79
N GLY A 112 6.38 8.91 -6.07
CA GLY A 112 5.69 10.08 -6.62
C GLY A 112 5.80 11.31 -5.74
N PHE A 113 5.38 11.26 -4.49
CA PHE A 113 5.32 12.47 -3.66
C PHE A 113 6.32 12.50 -2.50
N ARG A 114 6.97 11.37 -2.21
CA ARG A 114 7.97 11.30 -1.13
C ARG A 114 9.27 11.97 -1.56
N GLY A 115 9.69 12.97 -0.79
CA GLY A 115 10.97 13.66 -0.99
C GLY A 115 10.96 14.75 -2.07
N ARG A 116 9.80 15.06 -2.67
CA ARG A 116 9.64 16.24 -3.52
C ARG A 116 9.13 17.40 -2.70
N ASP A 117 9.64 18.60 -2.97
CA ASP A 117 9.01 19.82 -2.50
C ASP A 117 7.68 19.98 -3.23
N LEU A 118 6.57 19.80 -2.50
CA LEU A 118 5.24 19.89 -3.08
C LEU A 118 4.84 21.33 -3.42
N THR A 119 5.59 22.33 -2.95
CA THR A 119 5.37 23.73 -3.33
C THR A 119 5.74 24.00 -4.78
N GLU A 120 6.58 23.16 -5.39
CA GLU A 120 6.93 23.23 -6.82
C GLU A 120 5.83 22.65 -7.73
N VAL A 121 4.81 22.00 -7.17
CA VAL A 121 3.69 21.47 -7.96
C VAL A 121 2.72 22.60 -8.27
N GLU A 122 2.75 23.06 -9.52
CA GLU A 122 1.90 24.16 -10.00
C GLU A 122 0.42 23.92 -9.65
N GLY A 123 -0.21 24.93 -9.05
CA GLY A 123 -1.63 24.91 -8.67
C GLY A 123 -1.96 24.08 -7.42
N LEU A 124 -1.04 23.29 -6.86
CA LEU A 124 -1.33 22.42 -5.72
C LEU A 124 -1.67 23.21 -4.45
N GLN A 125 -0.92 24.27 -4.14
CA GLN A 125 -1.19 25.11 -2.97
C GLN A 125 -2.57 25.77 -3.05
N LEU A 126 -2.91 26.31 -4.22
CA LEU A 126 -4.21 26.94 -4.47
C LEU A 126 -5.36 25.95 -4.22
N HIS A 127 -5.28 24.75 -4.79
CA HIS A 127 -6.31 23.73 -4.61
C HIS A 127 -6.42 23.25 -3.16
N VAL A 128 -5.30 23.10 -2.45
CA VAL A 128 -5.31 22.74 -1.03
C VAL A 128 -6.00 23.83 -0.21
N GLU A 129 -5.70 25.10 -0.47
CA GLU A 129 -6.34 26.24 0.22
C GLU A 129 -7.84 26.31 -0.10
N GLU A 130 -8.23 26.13 -1.35
CA GLU A 130 -9.63 26.07 -1.76
C GLU A 130 -10.39 24.96 -1.03
N TYR A 131 -9.83 23.74 -0.96
CA TYR A 131 -10.45 22.63 -0.23
C TYR A 131 -10.49 22.86 1.27
N LEU A 132 -9.43 23.40 1.88
CA LEU A 132 -9.44 23.71 3.31
C LEU A 132 -10.46 24.78 3.65
N ASN A 133 -10.60 25.81 2.82
CA ASN A 133 -11.62 26.85 2.97
C ASN A 133 -13.03 26.29 2.81
N ALA A 134 -13.25 25.42 1.83
CA ALA A 134 -14.53 24.75 1.64
C ALA A 134 -14.87 23.84 2.84
N ILE A 135 -13.90 23.07 3.35
CA ILE A 135 -14.07 22.23 4.54
C ILE A 135 -14.38 23.09 5.77
N TYR A 136 -13.70 24.22 5.94
CA TYR A 136 -13.93 25.14 7.05
C TYR A 136 -15.33 25.77 7.02
N ARG A 137 -15.82 26.16 5.83
CA ARG A 137 -17.12 26.81 5.67
C ARG A 137 -18.30 25.83 5.69
N ASN A 138 -18.14 24.70 5.01
CA ASN A 138 -19.26 23.81 4.68
C ASN A 138 -19.19 22.48 5.45
N GLY A 139 -18.07 22.20 6.11
CA GLY A 139 -17.79 20.92 6.74
C GLY A 139 -17.30 19.86 5.74
N MET A 140 -16.40 19.00 6.20
CA MET A 140 -15.72 17.98 5.37
C MET A 140 -16.67 17.13 4.53
N LYS A 141 -17.80 16.71 5.09
CA LYS A 141 -18.77 15.85 4.41
C LYS A 141 -19.44 16.55 3.23
N ALA A 142 -19.81 17.81 3.36
CA ALA A 142 -20.47 18.57 2.29
C ALA A 142 -19.48 18.84 1.15
N THR A 143 -18.28 19.32 1.49
CA THR A 143 -17.21 19.56 0.52
C THR A 143 -16.87 18.32 -0.30
N LEU A 144 -16.74 17.14 0.34
CA LEU A 144 -16.43 15.90 -0.39
C LEU A 144 -17.56 15.43 -1.32
N ARG A 145 -18.82 15.80 -1.07
CA ARG A 145 -19.94 15.47 -1.97
C ARG A 145 -19.96 16.34 -3.23
N GLU A 146 -19.47 17.57 -3.14
CA GLU A 146 -19.39 18.50 -4.28
C GLU A 146 -18.23 18.15 -5.23
N LEU A 147 -17.26 17.35 -4.77
CA LEU A 147 -16.08 16.93 -5.52
C LEU A 147 -16.20 15.53 -6.15
N ALA A 148 -17.29 14.80 -5.88
CA ALA A 148 -17.55 13.44 -6.36
C ALA A 148 -18.49 13.45 -7.58
#